data_AF-A0A076HJ94-F1
#
_entry.id   AF-A0A076HJ94-F1
#
_cell.length_a   1.000
_cell.length_b   1.000
_cell.length_c   1.000
_cell.angle_alpha   90.00
_cell.angle_beta   90.00
_cell.angle_gamma   90.00
#
_symmetry.space_group_name_H-M   'P 1'
#
loop_
_entity.id
_entity.type
_entity.pdbx_description
1 polymer ?
#
loop_
_entity_poly.entity_id
_entity_poly.type
_entity_poly.pdbx_seq_one_letter_code
_entity_poly.pdbx_strand_id
1 'polypeptide(L)'
;MTLPDNPLGLSSLEELVDWTESYLHFKHALEVIAFFTPEMATSYVNCFSDFSARYATEMKKQDILEARLPKKMRQTIEADNPHRGLLRQVFNEESTNRSDDMSR
;
A
#
# COMPACT_ATOMS: atom_id res chain seq x y z
N MET A 1 7.52 -15.98 -0.62
CA MET A 1 8.53 -14.92 -0.45
C MET A 1 8.75 -14.68 1.03
N THR A 2 9.98 -14.50 1.49
CA THR A 2 10.30 -14.18 2.89
C THR A 2 10.04 -12.71 3.16
N LEU A 3 9.37 -12.42 4.28
CA LEU A 3 9.19 -11.06 4.77
C LEU A 3 10.42 -10.63 5.58
N PRO A 4 10.72 -9.34 5.60
CA PRO A 4 11.71 -8.81 6.51
C PRO A 4 11.19 -8.75 7.94
N ASP A 5 12.12 -8.60 8.90
CA ASP A 5 11.76 -8.40 10.31
C ASP A 5 10.72 -7.28 10.44
N ASN A 6 9.59 -7.61 11.06
CA ASN A 6 8.46 -6.72 11.18
C ASN A 6 7.78 -6.89 12.55
N PRO A 7 7.03 -5.87 13.01
CA PRO A 7 6.37 -5.88 14.33
C PRO A 7 5.33 -7.00 14.51
N LEU A 8 4.87 -7.63 13.42
CA LEU A 8 3.90 -8.72 13.47
C LEU A 8 4.54 -10.09 13.71
N GLY A 9 5.88 -10.18 13.64
CA GLY A 9 6.60 -11.44 13.84
C GLY A 9 6.38 -12.46 12.71
N LEU A 10 5.91 -12.00 11.54
CA LEU A 10 5.61 -12.85 10.39
C LEU A 10 6.84 -13.01 9.51
N SER A 11 7.08 -14.21 9.00
CA SER A 11 8.29 -14.56 8.26
C SER A 11 8.06 -14.73 6.76
N SER A 12 6.81 -14.88 6.33
CA SER A 12 6.47 -15.12 4.92
C SER A 12 5.22 -14.38 4.45
N LEU A 13 5.14 -14.19 3.13
CA LEU A 13 3.97 -13.60 2.48
C LEU A 13 2.70 -14.45 2.71
N GLU A 14 2.84 -15.78 2.77
CA GLU A 14 1.73 -16.70 3.02
C GLU A 14 1.17 -16.49 4.43
N GLU A 15 2.04 -16.47 5.45
CA GLU A 15 1.66 -16.16 6.83
C GLU A 15 0.97 -14.79 6.96
N LEU A 16 1.40 -13.80 6.17
CA LEU A 16 0.79 -12.49 6.14
C LEU A 16 -0.60 -12.49 5.50
N VAL A 17 -0.77 -13.23 4.40
CA VAL A 17 -2.09 -13.40 3.77
C VAL A 17 -3.03 -14.10 4.74
N ASP A 18 -2.60 -15.16 5.40
CA ASP A 18 -3.40 -15.90 6.38
C ASP A 18 -3.74 -15.05 7.61
N TRP A 19 -2.82 -14.21 8.08
CA TRP A 19 -3.06 -13.26 9.16
C TRP A 19 -4.07 -12.16 8.78
N THR A 20 -4.21 -11.86 7.49
CA THR A 20 -5.05 -10.75 7.00
C THR A 20 -6.52 -11.14 6.86
N GLU A 21 -7.22 -11.18 7.98
CA GLU A 21 -8.65 -11.53 8.00
C GLU A 21 -9.60 -10.34 7.75
N SER A 22 -9.10 -9.10 7.79
CA SER A 22 -9.93 -7.90 7.75
C SER A 22 -9.25 -6.73 7.05
N TYR A 23 -10.05 -5.74 6.65
CA TYR A 23 -9.51 -4.48 6.11
C TYR A 23 -8.57 -3.76 7.09
N LEU A 24 -8.82 -3.89 8.40
CA LEU A 24 -7.95 -3.30 9.41
C LEU A 24 -6.58 -3.98 9.42
N HIS A 25 -6.55 -5.32 9.36
CA HIS A 25 -5.31 -6.09 9.22
C HIS A 25 -4.56 -5.69 7.95
N PHE A 26 -5.28 -5.61 6.83
CA PHE A 26 -4.73 -5.20 5.54
C PHE A 26 -4.03 -3.85 5.62
N LYS A 27 -4.73 -2.83 6.15
CA LYS A 27 -4.16 -1.50 6.30
C LYS A 27 -2.96 -1.49 7.25
N HIS A 28 -3.05 -2.21 8.36
CA HIS A 28 -1.96 -2.28 9.33
C HIS A 28 -0.71 -2.92 8.74
N ALA A 29 -0.86 -4.01 7.98
CA ALA A 29 0.24 -4.66 7.27
C ALA A 29 0.94 -3.69 6.32
N LEU A 30 0.20 -2.90 5.53
CA LEU A 30 0.76 -1.87 4.65
C LEU A 30 1.53 -0.76 5.38
N GLU A 31 1.18 -0.49 6.64
CA GLU A 31 1.81 0.55 7.46
C GLU A 31 3.08 0.05 8.18
N VAL A 32 3.10 -1.20 8.64
CA VAL A 32 4.17 -1.71 9.52
C VAL A 32 5.15 -2.65 8.83
N ILE A 33 4.79 -3.22 7.68
CA ILE A 33 5.68 -4.09 6.93
C ILE A 33 6.46 -3.25 5.94
N ALA A 34 7.78 -3.28 6.10
CA ALA A 34 8.71 -2.71 5.14
C ALA A 34 8.74 -3.55 3.86
N PHE A 35 7.69 -3.50 3.05
CA PHE A 35 7.70 -4.09 1.71
C PHE A 35 8.88 -3.50 0.93
N PHE A 36 9.99 -4.21 0.89
CA PHE A 36 11.26 -3.68 0.36
C PHE A 36 11.26 -3.55 -1.15
N THR A 37 10.29 -4.16 -1.83
CA THR A 37 10.15 -4.04 -3.28
C THR A 37 8.68 -3.88 -3.70
N PRO A 38 8.40 -3.14 -4.78
CA PRO A 38 7.06 -3.01 -5.33
C PRO A 38 6.41 -4.36 -5.67
N GLU A 39 7.20 -5.36 -6.10
CA GLU A 39 6.68 -6.68 -6.46
C GLU A 39 6.10 -7.43 -5.26
N MET A 40 6.74 -7.32 -4.09
CA MET A 40 6.26 -7.96 -2.87
C MET A 40 4.95 -7.32 -2.38
N ALA A 41 4.90 -5.99 -2.39
CA ALA A 41 3.67 -5.26 -2.09
C ALA A 41 2.56 -5.59 -3.08
N THR A 42 2.87 -5.61 -4.38
CA THR A 42 1.93 -5.97 -5.46
C THR A 42 1.37 -7.38 -5.26
N SER A 43 2.22 -8.33 -4.88
CA SER A 43 1.79 -9.72 -4.61
C SER A 43 0.80 -9.78 -3.45
N TYR A 44 1.06 -9.04 -2.37
CA TYR A 44 0.16 -8.97 -1.21
C TYR A 44 -1.18 -8.29 -1.54
N VAL A 45 -1.15 -7.12 -2.18
CA VAL A 45 -2.38 -6.36 -2.50
C VAL A 45 -3.27 -7.10 -3.50
N ASN A 46 -2.68 -7.89 -4.40
CA ASN A 46 -3.43 -8.71 -5.36
C ASN A 46 -4.22 -9.85 -4.71
N CYS A 47 -3.82 -10.30 -3.51
CA CYS A 47 -4.60 -11.28 -2.73
C CYS A 47 -5.91 -10.70 -2.19
N PHE A 48 -6.03 -9.37 -2.09
CA PHE A 48 -7.16 -8.68 -1.45
C PHE A 48 -7.73 -7.57 -2.33
N SER A 49 -8.21 -7.92 -3.53
CA SER A 49 -8.69 -6.95 -4.55
C SER A 49 -9.68 -5.91 -4.01
N ASP A 50 -10.64 -6.31 -3.18
CA ASP A 50 -11.63 -5.40 -2.59
C ASP A 50 -11.00 -4.41 -1.60
N PHE A 51 -10.06 -4.89 -0.77
CA PHE A 51 -9.34 -4.04 0.18
C PHE A 51 -8.39 -3.09 -0.56
N SER A 52 -7.73 -3.56 -1.60
CA SER A 52 -6.85 -2.78 -2.47
C SER A 52 -7.59 -1.65 -3.17
N ALA A 53 -8.77 -1.92 -3.74
CA ALA A 53 -9.60 -0.88 -4.37
C ALA A 53 -10.07 0.19 -3.36
N ARG A 54 -10.46 -0.25 -2.16
CA ARG A 54 -10.82 0.66 -1.07
C ARG A 54 -9.63 1.52 -0.65
N TYR A 55 -8.48 0.91 -0.43
CA TYR A 55 -7.27 1.60 0.01
C TYR A 55 -6.77 2.62 -1.03
N ALA A 56 -6.79 2.26 -2.32
CA ALA A 56 -6.48 3.18 -3.42
C ALA A 56 -7.40 4.43 -3.42
N THR A 57 -8.69 4.25 -3.08
CA THR A 57 -9.64 5.36 -2.94
C THR A 57 -9.30 6.25 -1.74
N GLU A 58 -8.91 5.66 -0.60
CA GLU A 58 -8.47 6.39 0.59
C GLU A 58 -7.19 7.18 0.33
N MET A 59 -6.21 6.58 -0.35
CA MET A 59 -4.97 7.22 -0.80
C MET A 59 -5.24 8.44 -1.68
N LYS A 60 -6.11 8.33 -2.69
CA LYS A 60 -6.50 9.47 -3.55
C LYS A 60 -7.13 10.61 -2.75
N LYS A 61 -8.00 10.30 -1.78
CA LYS A 61 -8.58 11.32 -0.89
C LYS A 61 -7.50 12.00 -0.05
N GLN A 62 -6.56 11.23 0.48
CA GLN A 62 -5.45 11.77 1.26
C GLN A 62 -4.55 12.67 0.42
N ASP A 63 -4.24 12.30 -0.82
CA ASP A 63 -3.46 13.12 -1.75
C ASP A 63 -4.11 14.49 -2.02
N ILE A 64 -5.44 14.52 -2.21
CA ILE A 64 -6.20 15.77 -2.38
C ILE A 64 -6.13 16.65 -1.13
N LEU A 65 -6.22 16.04 0.07
CA LEU A 65 -6.15 16.78 1.33
C LEU A 65 -4.74 17.33 1.58
N GLU A 66 -3.71 16.53 1.33
CA GLU A 66 -2.32 16.94 1.52
C GLU A 66 -1.86 18.00 0.52
N ALA A 67 -2.40 17.99 -0.71
CA ALA A 67 -2.13 19.07 -1.68
C ALA A 67 -2.53 20.45 -1.15
N ARG A 68 -3.44 20.52 -0.17
CA ARG A 68 -3.86 21.76 0.51
C ARG A 68 -2.95 22.14 1.68
N LEU A 69 -2.06 21.26 2.11
CA LEU A 69 -1.16 21.51 3.23
C LEU A 69 0.09 22.31 2.80
N PRO A 70 0.65 23.15 3.69
CA PRO A 70 1.93 23.78 3.47
C PRO A 70 3.04 22.76 3.18
N LYS A 71 3.99 23.12 2.31
CA LYS A 71 5.12 22.24 1.90
C LYS A 71 5.84 21.59 3.08
N LYS A 72 6.09 22.35 4.16
CA LYS A 72 6.75 21.85 5.36
C LYS A 72 5.99 20.69 6.01
N MET A 73 4.66 20.76 6.08
CA MET A 73 3.83 19.69 6.64
C MET A 73 3.81 18.45 5.76
N ARG A 74 3.75 18.63 4.43
CA ARG A 74 3.86 17.50 3.49
C ARG A 74 5.17 16.73 3.66
N GLN A 75 6.28 17.45 3.81
CA GLN A 75 7.59 16.84 4.04
C GLN A 75 7.68 16.09 5.37
N THR A 76 7.05 16.59 6.43
CA THR A 76 6.96 15.88 7.71
C THR A 76 6.17 14.58 7.58
N ILE A 77 5.00 14.62 6.91
CA ILE A 77 4.17 13.43 6.69
C ILE A 77 4.91 12.35 5.88
N GLU A 78 5.67 12.76 4.87
CA GLU A 78 6.46 11.83 4.05
C GLU A 78 7.64 11.22 4.83
N ALA A 79 8.24 11.98 5.75
CA ALA A 79 9.29 11.47 6.63
C ALA A 79 8.74 10.49 7.70
N ASP A 80 7.53 10.73 8.21
CA ASP A 80 6.91 9.92 9.25
C ASP A 80 6.37 8.58 8.74
N ASN A 81 6.13 8.46 7.42
CA ASN A 81 5.68 7.22 6.80
C ASN A 81 6.52 6.88 5.55
N PRO A 82 7.69 6.23 5.72
CA PRO A 82 8.59 5.91 4.62
C PRO A 82 7.99 4.90 3.63
N HIS A 83 7.01 4.10 4.04
CA HIS A 83 6.33 3.11 3.19
C HIS A 83 5.36 3.77 2.20
N ARG A 84 4.92 4.99 2.50
CA ARG A 84 3.90 5.68 1.71
C ARG A 84 4.31 5.96 0.26
N GLY A 85 5.59 6.25 0.03
CA GLY A 85 6.11 6.45 -1.33
C GLY A 85 5.97 5.19 -2.19
N LEU A 86 6.30 4.03 -1.61
CA LEU A 86 6.17 2.73 -2.27
C LEU A 86 4.71 2.36 -2.51
N LEU A 87 3.83 2.58 -1.53
CA LEU A 87 2.39 2.32 -1.71
C LEU A 87 1.79 3.20 -2.81
N ARG A 88 2.22 4.46 -2.94
CA ARG A 88 1.80 5.30 -4.07
C ARG A 88 2.23 4.70 -5.41
N GLN A 89 3.42 4.12 -5.53
CA GLN A 89 3.85 3.46 -6.77
C GLN A 89 2.94 2.27 -7.08
N VAL A 90 2.74 1.38 -6.09
CA VAL A 90 1.91 0.16 -6.23
C VAL A 90 0.48 0.49 -6.66
N PHE A 91 -0.17 1.46 -6.02
CA PHE A 91 -1.58 1.79 -6.29
C PHE A 91 -1.79 2.79 -7.46
N ASN A 92 -0.78 3.57 -7.84
CA ASN A 92 -0.88 4.45 -9.02
C ASN A 92 -0.54 3.71 -10.32
N GLU A 93 0.38 2.73 -10.29
CA GLU A 93 0.70 1.91 -11.47
C GLU A 93 -0.50 1.05 -11.91
N GLU A 94 -1.26 0.47 -10.96
CA GLU A 94 -2.53 -0.23 -11.25
C GLU A 94 -3.57 0.67 -11.95
N SER A 95 -3.57 1.97 -11.67
CA SER A 95 -4.51 2.92 -12.28
C SER A 95 -4.21 3.14 -13.78
N THR A 96 -2.96 2.96 -14.18
CA THR A 96 -2.50 3.18 -15.55
C THR A 96 -2.75 1.92 -16.40
N ASN A 97 -2.48 0.73 -15.87
CA ASN A 97 -2.66 -0.54 -16.59
C ASN A 97 -4.12 -0.96 -16.81
N ARG A 98 -5.09 -0.53 -15.99
CA ARG A 98 -6.52 -0.78 -16.25
C ARG A 98 -7.12 0.12 -17.33
N SER A 99 -6.44 1.19 -17.70
CA SER A 99 -6.93 2.13 -18.73
C SER A 99 -6.65 1.60 -20.15
N ASP A 100 -5.67 0.72 -20.31
CA ASP A 100 -5.27 0.17 -21.62
C ASP A 100 -6.07 -1.09 -22.05
N ASP A 101 -6.78 -1.74 -21.11
CA ASP A 101 -7.55 -2.97 -21.40
C ASP A 101 -9.02 -2.70 -21.80
N MET A 102 -9.47 -1.44 -21.74
CA MET A 102 -10.81 -1.02 -22.18
C MET A 102 -10.84 -0.47 -23.62
N SER A 103 -9.73 -0.60 -24.36
CA SER A 103 -9.57 -0.08 -25.73
C SER A 103 -9.25 -1.16 -26.79
N ARG A 104 -9.59 -2.43 -26.55
CA ARG A 104 -9.44 -3.51 -27.55
C ARG A 104 -10.77 -4.14 -27.94
#